data_AF-A0A8C7YGN8-F1
#
_entry.id   AF-A0A8C7YGN8-F1
#
_cell.length_a   1.000
_cell.length_b   1.000
_cell.length_c   1.000
_cell.angle_alpha   90.00
_cell.angle_beta   90.00
_cell.angle_gamma   90.00
#
_symmetry.space_group_name_H-M   'P 1'
#
loop_
_entity.id
_entity.type
_entity.pdbx_description
1 polymer ?
#
loop_
_entity_poly.entity_id
_entity_poly.type
_entity_poly.pdbx_seq_one_letter_code
_entity_poly.pdbx_strand_id
1 'polypeptide(L)'
;QTAKLLAAEQTRADSVEGVKDGIRSGFLNIDEYMRNFSDLRQGLDRSGSTAVCVLLSPTHLYFINCGDSRAVLSRDGKVGFSTQDHKPCNPREKERIQNAGGSVMIQRVNGSLAVSRALGDYDYKCVDGKGPTEQLVSPEPEVCVLERAAEGDEFVVLACDGIWDVMSNEELCEFVRSRLLPNKIMAKSVDMLSFSLNNADSNYVLIMKLRFLR
;
A
#
# COMPACT_ATOMS: atom_id res chain seq x y z
N GLN A 1 39.75 -3.62 -4.32
CA GLN A 1 38.66 -3.11 -5.18
C GLN A 1 37.30 -3.68 -4.78
N THR A 2 37.21 -4.99 -4.52
CA THR A 2 35.96 -5.70 -4.12
C THR A 2 35.28 -5.14 -2.86
N ALA A 3 36.05 -4.83 -1.80
CA ALA A 3 35.48 -4.26 -0.58
C ALA A 3 34.89 -2.83 -0.75
N LYS A 4 35.43 -2.03 -1.68
CA LYS A 4 34.88 -0.70 -2.00
C LYS A 4 33.59 -0.79 -2.82
N LEU A 5 33.50 -1.78 -3.70
CA LEU A 5 32.29 -2.07 -4.47
C LEU A 5 31.16 -2.56 -3.54
N LEU A 6 31.46 -3.52 -2.66
CA LEU A 6 30.51 -4.00 -1.65
C LEU A 6 30.04 -2.89 -0.70
N ALA A 7 30.96 -2.04 -0.24
CA ALA A 7 30.59 -0.89 0.59
C ALA A 7 29.71 0.11 -0.16
N ALA A 8 29.99 0.38 -1.43
CA ALA A 8 29.18 1.28 -2.26
C ALA A 8 27.78 0.69 -2.56
N GLU A 9 27.69 -0.61 -2.81
CA GLU A 9 26.41 -1.33 -2.95
C GLU A 9 25.60 -1.30 -1.65
N GLN A 10 26.25 -1.50 -0.50
CA GLN A 10 25.61 -1.38 0.81
C GLN A 10 25.12 0.04 1.08
N THR A 11 25.95 1.05 0.78
CA THR A 11 25.59 2.47 0.97
C THR A 11 24.42 2.89 0.07
N ARG A 12 24.31 2.30 -1.13
CA ARG A 12 23.18 2.50 -2.04
C ARG A 12 21.94 1.75 -1.56
N ALA A 13 22.07 0.53 -1.04
CA ALA A 13 20.95 -0.22 -0.49
C ALA A 13 20.32 0.47 0.73
N ASP A 14 21.15 1.16 1.53
CA ASP A 14 20.71 1.89 2.73
C ASP A 14 20.17 3.31 2.41
N SER A 15 20.23 3.76 1.16
CA SER A 15 19.66 5.06 0.76
C SER A 15 18.14 4.98 0.60
N VAL A 16 17.47 6.14 0.69
CA VAL A 16 16.02 6.24 0.46
C VAL A 16 15.64 5.67 -0.90
N GLU A 17 16.42 5.98 -1.94
CA GLU A 17 16.25 5.46 -3.30
C GLU A 17 16.47 3.95 -3.35
N GLY A 18 17.48 3.42 -2.68
CA GLY A 18 17.73 1.98 -2.60
C GLY A 18 16.56 1.22 -1.98
N VAL A 19 15.98 1.76 -0.91
CA VAL A 19 14.79 1.20 -0.27
C VAL A 19 13.58 1.26 -1.21
N LYS A 20 13.35 2.39 -1.89
CA LYS A 20 12.25 2.52 -2.87
C LYS A 20 12.40 1.52 -4.02
N ASP A 21 13.60 1.39 -4.59
CA ASP A 21 13.91 0.44 -5.66
C ASP A 21 13.74 -1.01 -5.20
N GLY A 22 14.17 -1.31 -3.96
CA GLY A 22 14.00 -2.61 -3.32
C GLY A 22 12.54 -2.98 -3.13
N ILE A 23 11.71 -2.05 -2.64
CA ILE A 23 10.26 -2.25 -2.50
C ILE A 23 9.62 -2.51 -3.87
N ARG A 24 9.92 -1.66 -4.86
CA ARG A 24 9.39 -1.81 -6.22
C ARG A 24 9.77 -3.17 -6.80
N SER A 25 11.04 -3.55 -6.70
CA SER A 25 11.54 -4.84 -7.20
C SER A 25 10.89 -6.01 -6.46
N GLY A 26 10.70 -5.90 -5.15
CA GLY A 26 10.00 -6.91 -4.35
C GLY A 26 8.58 -7.17 -4.83
N PHE A 27 7.81 -6.12 -5.12
CA PHE A 27 6.46 -6.23 -5.66
C PHE A 27 6.43 -6.89 -7.05
N LEU A 28 7.33 -6.50 -7.96
CA LEU A 28 7.39 -7.11 -9.29
C LEU A 28 7.81 -8.58 -9.22
N ASN A 29 8.80 -8.89 -8.38
CA ASN A 29 9.32 -10.24 -8.23
C ASN A 29 8.31 -11.18 -7.58
N ILE A 30 7.58 -10.74 -6.55
CA ILE A 30 6.57 -11.58 -5.90
C ILE A 30 5.36 -11.82 -6.82
N ASP A 31 4.93 -10.82 -7.60
CA ASP A 31 3.84 -10.98 -8.58
C ASP A 31 4.22 -12.02 -9.66
N GLU A 32 5.43 -11.92 -10.21
CA GLU A 32 5.93 -12.89 -11.18
C GLU A 32 6.11 -14.29 -10.57
N TYR A 33 6.59 -14.35 -9.32
CA TYR A 33 6.71 -15.62 -8.61
C TYR A 33 5.35 -16.29 -8.40
N MET A 34 4.35 -15.56 -7.93
CA MET A 34 2.99 -16.08 -7.69
C MET A 34 2.30 -16.51 -8.99
N ARG A 35 2.58 -15.85 -10.12
CA ARG A 35 2.07 -16.25 -11.45
C ARG A 35 2.37 -17.71 -11.80
N ASN A 36 3.41 -18.28 -11.21
CA ASN A 36 3.84 -19.64 -11.46
C ASN A 36 3.14 -20.70 -10.59
N PHE A 37 2.26 -20.31 -9.65
CA PHE A 37 1.51 -21.27 -8.84
C PHE A 37 0.54 -22.10 -9.70
N SER A 38 0.43 -23.40 -9.40
CA SER A 38 -0.33 -24.38 -10.21
C SER A 38 -1.78 -23.96 -10.42
N ASP A 39 -2.42 -23.45 -9.38
CA ASP A 39 -3.86 -23.18 -9.38
C ASP A 39 -4.16 -21.91 -10.20
N LEU A 40 -3.26 -20.92 -10.14
CA LEU A 40 -3.30 -19.73 -11.00
C LEU A 40 -3.03 -20.10 -12.47
N ARG A 41 -2.05 -20.98 -12.76
CA ARG A 41 -1.74 -21.41 -14.13
C ARG A 41 -2.83 -22.26 -14.77
N GLN A 42 -3.53 -23.06 -13.98
CA GLN A 42 -4.66 -23.88 -14.43
C GLN A 42 -5.98 -23.09 -14.46
N GLY A 43 -5.96 -21.80 -14.07
CA GLY A 43 -7.13 -20.94 -14.02
C GLY A 43 -8.17 -21.33 -12.96
N LEU A 44 -7.75 -22.14 -11.98
CA LEU A 44 -8.55 -22.56 -10.83
C LEU A 44 -8.64 -21.45 -9.78
N ASP A 45 -7.61 -20.60 -9.72
CA ASP A 45 -7.61 -19.36 -8.94
C ASP A 45 -7.44 -18.17 -9.89
N ARG A 46 -8.18 -17.09 -9.63
CA ARG A 46 -8.11 -15.82 -10.35
C ARG A 46 -8.07 -14.64 -9.38
N SER A 47 -7.69 -14.91 -8.14
CA SER A 47 -7.65 -13.92 -7.09
C SER A 47 -6.60 -12.84 -7.35
N GLY A 48 -6.86 -11.70 -6.74
CA GLY A 48 -5.96 -10.57 -6.65
C GLY A 48 -5.99 -10.00 -5.25
N SER A 49 -5.00 -9.18 -4.93
CA SER A 49 -4.91 -8.54 -3.63
C SER A 49 -4.33 -7.13 -3.74
N THR A 50 -4.94 -6.21 -3.00
CA THR A 50 -4.33 -4.91 -2.72
C THR A 50 -3.28 -5.07 -1.63
N ALA A 51 -2.33 -4.16 -1.57
CA ALA A 51 -1.34 -4.11 -0.52
C ALA A 51 -1.10 -2.67 -0.10
N VAL A 52 -1.34 -2.40 1.17
CA VAL A 52 -0.90 -1.16 1.82
C VAL A 52 0.04 -1.53 2.97
N CYS A 53 1.21 -0.90 3.02
CA CYS A 53 2.23 -1.19 4.01
C CYS A 53 2.90 0.11 4.47
N VAL A 54 3.45 0.09 5.69
CA VAL A 54 4.39 1.10 6.15
C VAL A 54 5.65 0.43 6.64
N LEU A 55 6.78 0.74 6.00
CA LEU A 55 8.10 0.36 6.49
C LEU A 55 8.64 1.49 7.37
N LEU A 56 8.93 1.15 8.62
CA LEU A 56 9.46 2.08 9.61
C LEU A 56 10.97 1.91 9.74
N SER A 57 11.72 2.98 9.52
CA SER A 57 13.15 3.06 9.82
C SER A 57 13.39 4.00 11.02
N PRO A 58 14.62 4.10 11.55
CA PRO A 58 14.93 5.06 12.61
C PRO A 58 14.59 6.52 12.25
N THR A 59 14.71 6.90 10.97
CA THR A 59 14.60 8.29 10.51
C THR A 59 13.44 8.56 9.56
N HIS A 60 12.90 7.54 8.88
CA HIS A 60 11.87 7.69 7.84
C HIS A 60 10.70 6.71 8.00
N LEU A 61 9.54 7.15 7.52
CA LEU A 61 8.35 6.35 7.24
C LEU A 61 8.24 6.17 5.72
N TYR A 62 8.17 4.92 5.25
CA TYR A 62 7.93 4.58 3.86
C TYR A 62 6.51 4.07 3.72
N PHE A 63 5.62 4.88 3.15
CA PHE A 63 4.25 4.50 2.83
C PHE A 63 4.23 3.85 1.46
N ILE A 64 3.68 2.64 1.40
CA ILE A 64 3.69 1.77 0.23
C ILE A 64 2.25 1.42 -0.09
N ASN A 65 1.76 1.74 -1.28
CA ASN A 65 0.40 1.41 -1.70
C ASN A 65 0.35 0.77 -3.09
N CYS A 66 -0.46 -0.28 -3.23
CA CYS A 66 -0.80 -0.94 -4.49
C CYS A 66 -2.27 -1.38 -4.40
N GLY A 67 -3.18 -0.62 -5.01
CA GLY A 67 -4.63 -0.79 -4.88
C GLY A 67 -5.30 0.35 -4.13
N ASP A 68 -6.47 0.08 -3.56
CA ASP A 68 -7.36 1.06 -2.90
C ASP A 68 -7.56 0.82 -1.39
N SER A 69 -6.77 -0.08 -0.81
CA SER A 69 -6.44 0.04 0.61
C SER A 69 -5.66 1.35 0.85
N ARG A 70 -5.71 1.88 2.07
CA ARG A 70 -5.14 3.19 2.39
C ARG A 70 -4.45 3.22 3.74
N ALA A 71 -3.35 3.96 3.80
CA ALA A 71 -2.62 4.28 5.01
C ALA A 71 -2.69 5.78 5.29
N VAL A 72 -2.95 6.13 6.55
CA VAL A 72 -3.07 7.50 7.03
C VAL A 72 -2.17 7.72 8.23
N LEU A 73 -1.32 8.76 8.17
CA LEU A 73 -0.52 9.24 9.28
C LEU A 73 -1.28 10.30 10.05
N SER A 74 -1.37 10.15 11.36
CA SER A 74 -1.75 11.22 12.27
C SER A 74 -0.50 11.92 12.81
N ARG A 75 -0.43 13.24 12.62
CA ARG A 75 0.67 14.11 13.05
C ARG A 75 0.09 15.40 13.62
N ASP A 76 0.55 15.81 14.80
CA ASP A 76 0.09 17.03 15.49
C ASP A 76 -1.43 17.14 15.62
N GLY A 77 -2.13 16.01 15.84
CA GLY A 77 -3.59 15.96 16.00
C GLY A 77 -4.40 16.09 14.73
N LYS A 78 -3.77 16.02 13.56
CA LYS A 78 -4.43 16.07 12.24
C LYS A 78 -3.91 14.97 11.32
N VAL A 79 -4.55 14.85 10.15
CA VAL A 79 -4.03 14.03 9.04
C VAL A 79 -2.74 14.67 8.52
N GLY A 80 -1.61 14.01 8.75
CA GLY A 80 -0.29 14.44 8.30
C GLY A 80 0.06 13.95 6.89
N PHE A 81 -0.45 12.77 6.52
CA PHE A 81 -0.25 12.17 5.20
C PHE A 81 -1.30 11.08 4.96
N SER A 82 -1.61 10.82 3.70
CA SER A 82 -2.44 9.70 3.27
C SER A 82 -1.95 9.17 1.92
N THR A 83 -1.93 7.85 1.75
CA THR A 83 -1.68 7.24 0.44
C THR A 83 -2.83 7.54 -0.53
N GLN A 84 -2.54 7.60 -1.82
CA GLN A 84 -3.59 7.77 -2.83
C GLN A 84 -4.09 6.41 -3.31
N ASP A 85 -5.41 6.25 -3.37
CA ASP A 85 -6.03 5.02 -3.87
C ASP A 85 -5.82 4.88 -5.38
N HIS A 86 -5.49 3.68 -5.83
CA HIS A 86 -5.32 3.35 -7.24
C HIS A 86 -6.66 2.95 -7.88
N LYS A 87 -7.46 3.96 -8.23
CA LYS A 87 -8.74 3.79 -8.91
C LYS A 87 -8.56 3.89 -10.44
N PRO A 88 -9.26 3.06 -11.24
CA PRO A 88 -9.19 3.10 -12.71
C PRO A 88 -9.53 4.45 -13.33
N CYS A 89 -10.30 5.30 -12.65
CA CYS A 89 -10.64 6.64 -13.14
C CYS A 89 -9.51 7.67 -12.98
N ASN A 90 -8.47 7.38 -12.18
CA ASN A 90 -7.33 8.28 -12.00
C ASN A 90 -6.61 8.51 -13.34
N PRO A 91 -6.20 9.74 -13.68
CA PRO A 91 -5.71 10.06 -15.03
C PRO A 91 -4.58 9.15 -15.54
N ARG A 92 -3.54 8.92 -14.73
CA ARG A 92 -2.40 8.06 -15.10
C ARG A 92 -2.79 6.59 -15.23
N GLU A 93 -3.70 6.13 -14.38
CA GLU A 93 -4.18 4.75 -14.38
C GLU A 93 -5.05 4.48 -15.61
N LYS A 94 -5.98 5.40 -15.90
CA LYS A 94 -6.83 5.37 -17.09
C LYS A 94 -6.00 5.38 -18.37
N GLU A 95 -5.00 6.25 -18.44
CA GLU A 95 -4.07 6.31 -19.58
C GLU A 95 -3.35 4.97 -19.78
N ARG A 96 -2.79 4.38 -18.72
CA ARG A 96 -2.16 3.05 -18.81
C ARG A 96 -3.13 1.99 -19.31
N ILE A 97 -4.34 1.93 -18.74
CA ILE A 97 -5.39 0.96 -19.12
C ILE A 97 -5.73 1.10 -20.61
N GLN A 98 -5.91 2.33 -21.09
CA GLN A 98 -6.21 2.60 -22.50
C GLN A 98 -5.05 2.24 -23.43
N ASN A 99 -3.81 2.57 -23.03
CA ASN A 99 -2.60 2.23 -23.78
C ASN A 99 -2.34 0.71 -23.84
N ALA A 100 -2.91 -0.05 -22.91
CA ALA A 100 -2.92 -1.51 -22.87
C ALA A 100 -4.12 -2.13 -23.62
N GLY A 101 -4.91 -1.33 -24.35
CA GLY A 101 -6.05 -1.78 -25.15
C GLY A 101 -7.35 -1.97 -24.36
N GLY A 102 -7.38 -1.60 -23.08
CA GLY A 102 -8.56 -1.66 -22.23
C GLY A 102 -9.40 -0.39 -22.24
N SER A 103 -10.42 -0.39 -21.39
CA SER A 103 -11.30 0.76 -21.18
C SER A 103 -11.65 0.91 -19.70
N VAL A 104 -12.11 2.10 -19.32
CA VAL A 104 -12.62 2.38 -17.97
C VAL A 104 -14.10 2.67 -18.07
N MET A 105 -14.93 1.76 -17.55
CA MET A 105 -16.38 1.85 -17.55
C MET A 105 -16.88 1.88 -16.11
N ILE A 106 -17.62 2.93 -15.73
CA ILE A 106 -18.18 3.08 -14.37
C ILE A 106 -17.10 2.87 -13.28
N GLN A 107 -15.95 3.53 -13.44
CA GLN A 107 -14.78 3.42 -12.54
C GLN A 107 -14.13 2.03 -12.46
N ARG A 108 -14.45 1.10 -13.37
CA ARG A 108 -13.90 -0.25 -13.41
C ARG A 108 -13.11 -0.52 -14.69
N VAL A 109 -12.02 -1.29 -14.59
CA VAL A 109 -11.25 -1.81 -15.74
C VAL A 109 -12.15 -2.77 -16.52
N ASN A 110 -12.41 -2.44 -17.79
CA ASN A 110 -13.32 -3.17 -18.68
C ASN A 110 -14.71 -3.44 -18.07
N GLY A 111 -15.16 -2.59 -17.13
CA GLY A 111 -16.43 -2.77 -16.42
C GLY A 111 -16.42 -3.80 -15.29
N SER A 112 -15.30 -4.48 -15.04
CA SER A 112 -15.20 -5.58 -14.08
C SER A 112 -14.47 -5.20 -12.80
N LEU A 113 -13.17 -4.86 -12.88
CA LEU A 113 -12.32 -4.69 -11.71
C LEU A 113 -12.28 -3.24 -11.21
N ALA A 114 -12.54 -3.00 -9.91
CA ALA A 114 -12.65 -1.65 -9.33
C ALA A 114 -11.30 -1.00 -8.94
N VAL A 115 -10.21 -1.77 -8.99
CA VAL A 115 -8.85 -1.30 -8.73
C VAL A 115 -8.04 -1.28 -10.02
N SER A 116 -7.11 -0.34 -10.13
CA SER A 116 -6.17 -0.28 -11.25
C SER A 116 -4.83 -0.95 -10.91
N ARG A 117 -4.54 -1.21 -9.64
CA ARG A 117 -3.30 -1.87 -9.22
C ARG A 117 -3.59 -2.96 -8.21
N ALA A 118 -2.92 -4.09 -8.37
CA ALA A 118 -3.02 -5.24 -7.50
C ALA A 118 -1.89 -6.24 -7.80
N LEU A 119 -1.56 -7.04 -6.80
CA LEU A 119 -0.87 -8.31 -7.00
C LEU A 119 -1.88 -9.37 -7.44
N GLY A 120 -1.47 -10.35 -8.25
CA GLY A 120 -2.41 -11.33 -8.82
C GLY A 120 -3.14 -10.79 -10.04
N ASP A 121 -4.43 -11.10 -10.18
CA ASP A 121 -5.29 -10.63 -11.29
C ASP A 121 -4.69 -10.87 -12.68
N TYR A 122 -4.07 -12.04 -12.91
CA TYR A 122 -3.25 -12.29 -14.10
C TYR A 122 -4.02 -12.25 -15.42
N ASP A 123 -5.34 -12.45 -15.41
CA ASP A 123 -6.23 -12.25 -16.57
C ASP A 123 -6.09 -10.82 -17.15
N TYR A 124 -5.71 -9.85 -16.32
CA TYR A 124 -5.50 -8.44 -16.70
C TYR A 124 -4.03 -8.11 -17.02
N LYS A 125 -3.13 -9.10 -16.98
CA LYS A 125 -1.67 -8.94 -17.15
C LYS A 125 -1.11 -9.72 -18.33
N CYS A 126 -1.94 -9.95 -19.35
CA CYS A 126 -1.63 -10.75 -20.55
C CYS A 126 -1.63 -9.93 -21.85
N VAL A 127 -1.39 -8.61 -21.78
CA VAL A 127 -1.32 -7.76 -22.97
C VAL A 127 0.05 -7.92 -23.63
N ASP A 128 0.06 -8.45 -24.85
CA ASP A 128 1.27 -8.64 -25.65
C ASP A 128 1.99 -7.31 -25.92
N GLY A 129 3.33 -7.35 -25.85
CA GLY A 129 4.17 -6.17 -26.12
C GLY A 129 4.17 -5.10 -25.02
N LYS A 130 3.56 -5.37 -23.85
CA LYS A 130 3.58 -4.47 -22.68
C LYS A 130 4.41 -5.06 -21.55
N GLY A 131 5.21 -4.22 -20.90
CA GLY A 131 5.93 -4.61 -19.68
C GLY A 131 4.98 -4.89 -18.50
N PRO A 132 5.47 -5.46 -17.39
CA PRO A 132 4.63 -5.82 -16.23
C PRO A 132 3.85 -4.64 -15.64
N THR A 133 4.42 -3.44 -15.70
CA THR A 133 3.82 -2.21 -15.14
C THR A 133 2.95 -1.44 -16.13
N GLU A 134 2.86 -1.93 -17.37
CA GLU A 134 2.09 -1.32 -18.47
C GLU A 134 0.85 -2.14 -18.84
N GLN A 135 0.51 -3.13 -18.01
CA GLN A 135 -0.67 -3.98 -18.14
C GLN A 135 -1.95 -3.24 -17.76
N LEU A 136 -3.12 -3.88 -17.96
CA LEU A 136 -4.42 -3.32 -17.54
C LEU A 136 -4.43 -3.08 -16.02
N VAL A 137 -3.92 -4.05 -15.26
CA VAL A 137 -3.68 -3.97 -13.81
C VAL A 137 -2.18 -4.02 -13.56
N SER A 138 -1.64 -3.02 -12.86
CA SER A 138 -0.20 -2.96 -12.57
C SER A 138 0.10 -3.48 -11.15
N PRO A 139 1.15 -4.30 -10.95
CA PRO A 139 1.64 -4.67 -9.62
C PRO A 139 2.57 -3.61 -9.01
N GLU A 140 2.88 -2.52 -9.74
CA GLU A 140 3.84 -1.51 -9.29
C GLU A 140 3.31 -0.69 -8.11
N PRO A 141 4.00 -0.69 -6.95
CA PRO A 141 3.58 0.09 -5.81
C PRO A 141 3.95 1.57 -5.99
N GLU A 142 3.14 2.46 -5.41
CA GLU A 142 3.57 3.82 -5.11
C GLU A 142 4.29 3.84 -3.76
N VAL A 143 5.48 4.46 -3.70
CA VAL A 143 6.27 4.60 -2.48
C VAL A 143 6.52 6.07 -2.16
N CYS A 144 5.89 6.53 -1.08
CA CYS A 144 6.01 7.88 -0.55
C CYS A 144 6.83 7.85 0.74
N VAL A 145 7.82 8.72 0.85
CA VAL A 145 8.76 8.72 1.98
C VAL A 145 8.64 10.02 2.75
N LEU A 146 8.47 9.91 4.06
CA LEU A 146 8.43 11.03 4.98
C LEU A 146 9.51 10.89 6.04
N GLU A 147 10.18 11.99 6.36
CA GLU A 147 11.00 12.06 7.56
C GLU A 147 10.10 11.95 8.80
N ARG A 148 10.60 11.23 9.81
CA ARG A 148 9.93 11.08 11.10
C ARG A 148 10.01 12.38 11.89
N ALA A 149 8.88 12.80 12.44
CA ALA A 149 8.79 13.93 13.34
C ALA A 149 8.64 13.42 14.77
N ALA A 150 9.75 13.36 15.52
CA ALA A 150 9.79 12.75 16.85
C ALA A 150 8.75 13.29 17.85
N GLU A 151 8.42 14.58 17.74
CA GLU A 151 7.46 15.23 18.63
C GLU A 151 6.04 15.32 18.07
N GLY A 152 5.87 15.14 16.75
CA GLY A 152 4.59 15.34 16.07
C GLY A 152 3.91 14.05 15.61
N ASP A 153 4.66 12.99 15.28
CA ASP A 153 4.10 11.73 14.79
C ASP A 153 3.37 10.98 15.91
N GLU A 154 2.09 10.66 15.71
CA GLU A 154 1.24 10.04 16.74
C GLU A 154 1.01 8.54 16.47
N PHE A 155 0.40 8.24 15.32
CA PHE A 155 0.09 6.87 14.90
C PHE A 155 -0.15 6.81 13.39
N VAL A 156 -0.10 5.60 12.84
CA VAL A 156 -0.51 5.29 11.48
C VAL A 156 -1.69 4.33 11.51
N VAL A 157 -2.68 4.56 10.66
CA VAL A 157 -3.79 3.63 10.40
C VAL A 157 -3.60 3.04 9.02
N LEU A 158 -3.68 1.73 8.89
CA LEU A 158 -3.74 1.01 7.62
C LEU A 158 -5.08 0.27 7.59
N ALA A 159 -5.87 0.47 6.55
CA ALA A 159 -7.14 -0.23 6.40
C ALA A 159 -7.49 -0.47 4.93
N CYS A 160 -8.35 -1.46 4.69
CA CYS A 160 -8.97 -1.68 3.38
C CYS A 160 -10.12 -0.69 3.12
N ASP A 161 -10.58 -0.65 1.87
CA ASP A 161 -11.67 0.21 1.37
C ASP A 161 -12.97 0.11 2.18
N GLY A 162 -13.35 -1.06 2.69
CA GLY A 162 -14.57 -1.21 3.51
C GLY A 162 -14.64 -0.32 4.76
N ILE A 163 -13.51 0.24 5.22
CA ILE A 163 -13.46 1.30 6.25
C ILE A 163 -13.54 2.69 5.63
N TRP A 164 -12.76 2.93 4.57
CA TRP A 164 -12.65 4.24 3.91
C TRP A 164 -13.89 4.62 3.10
N ASP A 165 -14.74 3.66 2.77
CA ASP A 165 -16.03 3.86 2.12
C ASP A 165 -17.07 4.49 3.06
N VAL A 166 -16.89 4.34 4.38
CA VAL A 166 -17.83 4.81 5.40
C VAL A 166 -17.24 5.86 6.35
N MET A 167 -15.92 6.07 6.33
CA MET A 167 -15.23 7.05 7.16
C MET A 167 -14.15 7.78 6.37
N SER A 168 -14.13 9.11 6.47
CA SER A 168 -13.05 9.94 5.93
C SER A 168 -11.74 9.76 6.73
N ASN A 169 -10.64 10.25 6.16
CA ASN A 169 -9.32 10.23 6.82
C ASN A 169 -9.38 10.98 8.17
N GLU A 170 -10.05 12.14 8.18
CA GLU A 170 -10.19 13.02 9.33
C GLU A 170 -11.04 12.39 10.43
N GLU A 171 -12.23 11.87 10.07
CA GLU A 171 -13.14 11.21 11.02
C GLU A 171 -12.48 9.99 11.67
N LEU A 172 -11.77 9.16 10.89
CA LEU A 172 -11.09 7.99 11.43
C LEU A 172 -9.91 8.39 12.33
N CYS A 173 -9.13 9.40 11.96
CA CYS A 173 -8.06 9.92 12.82
C CYS A 173 -8.60 10.45 14.14
N GLU A 174 -9.67 11.24 14.12
CA GLU A 174 -10.31 11.76 15.33
C GLU A 174 -10.87 10.62 16.18
N PHE A 175 -11.54 9.65 15.56
CA PHE A 175 -12.07 8.48 16.24
C PHE A 175 -10.94 7.70 16.94
N VAL A 176 -9.87 7.34 16.24
CA VAL A 176 -8.73 6.59 16.80
C VAL A 176 -8.07 7.39 17.94
N ARG A 177 -7.82 8.68 17.72
CA ARG A 177 -7.26 9.58 18.74
C ARG A 177 -8.13 9.64 19.99
N SER A 178 -9.46 9.73 19.85
CA SER A 178 -10.41 9.73 20.97
C SER A 178 -10.39 8.44 21.80
N ARG A 179 -9.96 7.31 21.22
CA ARG A 179 -9.83 6.00 21.89
C ARG A 179 -8.44 5.78 22.49
N LEU A 180 -7.41 6.40 21.92
CA LEU A 180 -6.03 6.33 22.41
C LEU A 180 -5.74 7.29 23.58
N LEU A 181 -6.48 8.40 23.71
CA LEU A 181 -6.30 9.39 24.78
C LEU A 181 -6.80 8.94 26.18
N PRO A 182 -7.95 8.25 26.34
CA PRO A 182 -8.46 7.86 27.66
C PRO A 182 -7.75 6.65 28.25
N ASN A 183 -7.23 5.75 27.40
CA ASN A 183 -6.57 4.54 27.86
C ASN A 183 -5.05 4.71 27.72
N LYS A 184 -4.36 4.70 28.87
CA LYS A 184 -2.95 4.30 28.96
C LYS A 184 -2.82 2.86 28.47
N ILE A 185 -2.95 2.62 27.15
CA ILE A 185 -2.44 1.41 26.53
C ILE A 185 -0.91 1.54 26.61
N MET A 186 -0.43 1.13 27.78
CA MET A 186 0.94 0.87 28.14
C MET A 186 1.27 -0.50 27.60
N ALA A 187 1.65 -0.57 26.33
CA ALA A 187 2.45 -1.69 25.87
C ALA A 187 3.54 -1.17 24.93
N LYS A 188 4.73 -1.75 25.08
CA LYS A 188 5.95 -1.46 24.32
C LYS A 188 5.93 -2.24 22.99
N SER A 189 4.80 -2.29 22.32
CA SER A 189 4.53 -3.24 21.23
C SER A 189 3.66 -2.58 20.17
N VAL A 190 3.81 -3.05 18.93
CA VAL A 190 2.86 -2.79 17.85
C VAL A 190 1.52 -3.40 18.28
N ASP A 191 0.68 -2.62 18.96
CA ASP A 191 -0.64 -3.09 19.38
C ASP A 191 -1.60 -3.00 18.18
N MET A 192 -1.75 -4.13 17.49
CA MET A 192 -2.72 -4.30 16.42
C MET A 192 -4.14 -4.32 17.00
N LEU A 193 -4.80 -3.16 17.00
CA LEU A 193 -6.23 -3.07 17.30
C LEU A 193 -7.02 -3.33 16.01
N SER A 194 -7.52 -4.56 15.84
CA SER A 194 -8.51 -4.88 14.80
C SER A 194 -9.87 -4.36 15.26
N PHE A 195 -10.39 -3.31 14.61
CA PHE A 195 -11.77 -2.88 14.80
C PHE A 195 -12.61 -3.41 13.63
N SER A 196 -13.47 -4.38 13.90
CA SER A 196 -14.51 -4.78 12.93
C SER A 196 -15.65 -3.76 13.04
N LEU A 197 -15.75 -2.84 12.08
CA LEU A 197 -17.01 -2.13 11.85
C LEU A 197 -17.96 -3.18 11.27
N ASN A 198 -19.05 -3.46 11.98
CA ASN A 198 -20.08 -4.47 11.66
C ASN A 198 -20.72 -4.23 10.27
N ASN A 199 -20.00 -4.53 9.20
CA ASN A 199 -20.50 -4.61 7.83
C ASN A 199 -19.93 -5.88 7.19
N ALA A 200 -20.69 -6.46 6.26
CA ALA A 200 -20.56 -7.84 5.77
C ALA A 200 -19.26 -8.20 5.00
N ASP A 201 -18.26 -7.32 5.00
CA ASP A 201 -16.97 -7.51 4.33
C ASP A 201 -15.85 -7.80 5.34
N SER A 202 -14.77 -8.43 4.86
CA SER A 202 -13.59 -8.72 5.68
C SER A 202 -12.80 -7.42 5.93
N ASN A 203 -13.30 -6.61 6.86
CA ASN A 203 -12.70 -5.32 7.22
C ASN A 203 -11.47 -5.53 8.11
N TYR A 204 -10.28 -5.23 7.58
CA TYR A 204 -9.04 -5.25 8.33
C TYR A 204 -8.59 -3.82 8.62
N VAL A 205 -8.38 -3.51 9.91
CA VAL A 205 -7.76 -2.28 10.37
C VAL A 205 -6.54 -2.64 11.19
N LEU A 206 -5.39 -2.06 10.85
CA LEU A 206 -4.18 -2.09 11.63
C LEU A 206 -3.86 -0.68 12.10
N ILE A 207 -3.80 -0.49 13.41
CA ILE A 207 -3.35 0.76 14.03
C ILE A 207 -1.94 0.54 14.57
N MET A 208 -0.99 1.38 14.15
CA MET A 208 0.38 1.35 14.62
C MET A 208 0.68 2.63 15.41
N LYS A 209 0.83 2.52 16.73
CA LYS A 209 1.23 3.64 17.58
C LYS A 209 2.72 3.90 17.44
N LEU A 210 3.10 5.11 17.02
CA LEU A 210 4.50 5.49 16.86
C LEU A 210 5.04 6.01 18.20
N ARG A 211 5.73 5.16 18.95
CA ARG A 211 6.37 5.57 20.21
C ARG A 211 7.87 5.69 20.00
N PHE A 212 8.41 6.89 20.14
CA PHE A 212 9.85 7.10 20.19
C PHE A 212 10.34 6.68 21.57
N LEU A 213 11.16 5.63 21.64
CA LEU A 213 11.97 5.38 22.82
C LEU A 213 12.98 6.53 22.90
N ARG A 214 12.83 7.41 23.89
CA ARG A 214 13.89 8.33 24.31
C ARG A 214 14.98 7.56 25.03
#